data_AF-A0A932CSV5-F1
#
_entry.id   AF-A0A932CSV5-F1
#
_cell.length_a   1.000
_cell.length_b   1.000
_cell.length_c   1.000
_cell.angle_alpha   90.00
_cell.angle_beta   90.00
_cell.angle_gamma   90.00
#
_symmetry.space_group_name_H-M   'P 1'
#
loop_
_entity.id
_entity.type
_entity.pdbx_description
1 polymer ?
#
loop_
_entity_poly.entity_id
_entity_poly.type
_entity_poly.pdbx_seq_one_letter_code
_entity_poly.pdbx_strand_id
1 'polypeptide(L)'
;MSSTRVIGVLCAVLAGTGCGDDDDDAVHAEASIGSEGGSLTSADGRATLAIPAGALAEDRDFTIDAEGEEPPMELVGVSYSFGPQGSFDELAHVALGYDGLASPTAPRELRVAYSADNVTWSCIAHAQRDDESLWAMTNHLSIFAVVKLTCESHADCPAPERCVDDRCGIPCRDDRDCPGPMACDDGVCAWDSCENGEGCDDLETDRQCTAGQGEGPGICYFPCSAPEGEACGDNDRQFACTSGGDCSLVEPCSDDGYCNDIEAGKICYEGWCIVPEWGCDCGEADCPCTG
;
A
#
# COMPACT_ATOMS: atom_id res chain seq x y z
N MET A 1 -19.32 42.33 4.10
CA MET A 1 -20.69 41.77 4.08
C MET A 1 -20.97 41.34 2.64
N SER A 2 -20.64 40.09 2.28
CA SER A 2 -20.98 39.56 0.95
C SER A 2 -21.40 38.11 1.10
N SER A 3 -22.48 37.80 0.38
CA SER A 3 -23.44 36.72 0.62
C SER A 3 -22.88 35.33 0.33
N THR A 4 -22.95 34.46 1.34
CA THR A 4 -22.90 33.00 1.19
C THR A 4 -24.07 32.53 0.32
N ARG A 5 -23.82 31.67 -0.68
CA ARG A 5 -24.85 30.87 -1.34
C ARG A 5 -24.58 29.40 -1.01
N VAL A 6 -25.36 28.87 -0.08
CA VAL A 6 -25.44 27.43 0.21
C VAL A 6 -26.37 26.83 -0.84
N ILE A 7 -25.82 26.03 -1.75
CA ILE A 7 -26.60 25.18 -2.66
C ILE A 7 -26.75 23.83 -1.95
N GLY A 8 -27.91 23.62 -1.35
CA GLY A 8 -28.29 22.32 -0.79
C GLY A 8 -28.63 21.37 -1.93
N VAL A 9 -27.80 20.34 -2.14
CA VAL A 9 -28.13 19.21 -3.00
C VAL A 9 -28.99 18.24 -2.19
N LEU A 10 -30.25 18.15 -2.60
CA LEU A 10 -31.28 17.28 -2.04
C LEU A 10 -31.13 15.90 -2.71
N CYS A 11 -30.43 14.96 -2.09
CA CYS A 11 -30.45 13.55 -2.52
C CYS A 11 -31.81 12.94 -2.16
N ALA A 12 -32.64 12.72 -3.18
CA ALA A 12 -33.88 11.98 -3.05
C ALA A 12 -33.57 10.49 -2.97
N VAL A 13 -33.67 9.93 -1.76
CA VAL A 13 -33.60 8.48 -1.53
C VAL A 13 -34.93 7.87 -1.99
N LEU A 14 -34.94 7.24 -3.16
CA LEU A 14 -36.05 6.42 -3.64
C LEU A 14 -35.92 5.02 -3.03
N ALA A 15 -36.74 4.74 -2.02
CA ALA A 15 -36.90 3.41 -1.46
C ALA A 15 -37.76 2.54 -2.39
N GLY A 16 -37.11 1.74 -3.24
CA GLY A 16 -37.75 0.68 -4.01
C GLY A 16 -37.71 -0.64 -3.24
N THR A 17 -38.84 -1.08 -2.71
CA THR A 17 -39.04 -2.45 -2.23
C THR A 17 -39.32 -3.36 -3.44
N GLY A 18 -38.29 -4.02 -3.96
CA GLY A 18 -38.41 -5.14 -4.91
C GLY A 18 -38.39 -6.47 -4.16
N CYS A 19 -39.28 -7.39 -4.54
CA CYS A 19 -39.28 -8.80 -4.14
C CYS A 19 -39.16 -9.66 -5.39
N GLY A 20 -38.26 -10.66 -5.35
CA GLY A 20 -37.91 -11.58 -6.45
C GLY A 20 -36.46 -11.33 -6.87
N ASP A 21 -35.57 -12.30 -6.99
CA ASP A 21 -35.68 -13.77 -7.02
C ASP A 21 -34.46 -14.35 -6.27
N ASP A 22 -34.35 -15.68 -6.16
CA ASP A 22 -33.15 -16.39 -5.67
C ASP A 22 -31.97 -16.16 -6.64
N ASP A 23 -31.47 -14.93 -6.71
CA ASP A 23 -30.30 -14.54 -7.49
C ASP A 23 -29.05 -14.93 -6.69
N ASP A 24 -28.19 -15.73 -7.32
CA ASP A 24 -26.81 -15.88 -6.88
C ASP A 24 -26.24 -14.46 -6.68
N ASP A 25 -25.99 -14.07 -5.41
CA ASP A 25 -25.47 -12.76 -4.98
C ASP A 25 -24.04 -12.58 -5.52
N ALA A 26 -23.90 -12.42 -6.83
CA ALA A 26 -22.65 -12.06 -7.45
C ALA A 26 -22.25 -10.68 -6.93
N VAL A 27 -21.13 -10.62 -6.23
CA VAL A 27 -20.57 -9.35 -5.76
C VAL A 27 -20.03 -8.62 -7.00
N HIS A 28 -20.83 -7.68 -7.49
CA HIS A 28 -20.54 -6.84 -8.65
C HIS A 28 -20.73 -5.37 -8.31
N ALA A 29 -19.81 -4.51 -8.76
CA ALA A 29 -19.95 -3.06 -8.71
C ALA A 29 -19.46 -2.43 -10.02
N GLU A 30 -20.12 -1.35 -10.47
CA GLU A 30 -19.73 -0.60 -11.66
C GLU A 30 -19.81 0.92 -11.42
N ALA A 31 -18.89 1.68 -12.03
CA ALA A 31 -18.93 3.15 -12.05
C ALA A 31 -18.18 3.74 -13.25
N SER A 32 -18.67 4.88 -13.75
CA SER A 32 -17.94 5.68 -14.75
C SER A 32 -17.03 6.69 -14.03
N ILE A 33 -15.71 6.60 -14.26
CA ILE A 33 -14.69 7.45 -13.62
C ILE A 33 -13.90 8.19 -14.72
N GLY A 34 -13.75 9.50 -14.54
CA GLY A 34 -13.11 10.41 -15.49
C GLY A 34 -11.79 10.99 -15.02
N SER A 35 -11.35 12.06 -15.69
CA SER A 35 -10.08 12.75 -15.40
C SER A 35 -10.01 13.38 -14.01
N GLU A 36 -11.15 13.65 -13.38
CA GLU A 36 -11.24 14.15 -12.01
C GLU A 36 -10.94 13.07 -10.95
N GLY A 37 -10.75 11.81 -11.38
CA GLY A 37 -10.59 10.67 -10.49
C GLY A 37 -11.91 10.21 -9.87
N GLY A 38 -11.83 9.26 -8.95
CA GLY A 38 -13.00 8.69 -8.30
C GLY A 38 -12.68 7.41 -7.52
N SER A 39 -13.71 6.81 -6.94
CA SER A 39 -13.60 5.54 -6.24
C SER A 39 -14.77 4.62 -6.57
N LEU A 40 -14.49 3.32 -6.61
CA LEU A 40 -15.46 2.25 -6.78
C LEU A 40 -15.23 1.22 -5.68
N THR A 41 -16.29 0.82 -4.98
CA THR A 41 -16.26 -0.20 -3.93
C THR A 41 -17.18 -1.35 -4.31
N SER A 42 -16.74 -2.58 -4.09
CA SER A 42 -17.52 -3.79 -4.32
C SER A 42 -18.81 -3.81 -3.49
N ALA A 43 -19.81 -4.56 -3.94
CA ALA A 43 -21.12 -4.64 -3.27
C ALA A 43 -21.05 -5.15 -1.82
N ASP A 44 -20.03 -5.96 -1.49
CA ASP A 44 -19.77 -6.48 -0.15
C ASP A 44 -18.88 -5.57 0.72
N GLY A 45 -18.40 -4.45 0.16
CA GLY A 45 -17.58 -3.46 0.87
C GLY A 45 -16.10 -3.86 1.06
N ARG A 46 -15.63 -4.93 0.44
CA ARG A 46 -14.30 -5.51 0.71
C ARG A 46 -13.24 -5.15 -0.30
N ALA A 47 -13.59 -4.79 -1.53
CA ALA A 47 -12.63 -4.33 -2.51
C ALA A 47 -12.94 -2.87 -2.86
N THR A 48 -11.93 -2.02 -2.83
CA THR A 48 -12.05 -0.62 -3.27
C THR A 48 -10.95 -0.29 -4.26
N LEU A 49 -11.34 0.27 -5.39
CA LEU A 49 -10.47 0.93 -6.36
C LEU A 49 -10.60 2.44 -6.19
N ALA A 50 -9.49 3.14 -5.93
CA ALA A 50 -9.44 4.60 -5.94
C ALA A 50 -8.46 5.07 -7.02
N ILE A 51 -8.97 5.86 -7.97
CA ILE A 51 -8.24 6.40 -9.10
C ILE A 51 -8.01 7.89 -8.82
N PRO A 52 -6.76 8.38 -8.74
CA PRO A 52 -6.50 9.79 -8.50
C PRO A 52 -6.86 10.65 -9.72
N ALA A 53 -7.07 11.94 -9.48
CA ALA A 53 -7.24 12.91 -10.56
C ALA A 53 -6.00 12.91 -11.48
N GLY A 54 -6.22 13.02 -12.78
CA GLY A 54 -5.15 12.99 -13.79
C GLY A 54 -4.69 11.59 -14.22
N ALA A 55 -5.08 10.53 -13.52
CA ALA A 55 -4.75 9.14 -13.91
C ALA A 55 -5.40 8.70 -15.24
N LEU A 56 -6.46 9.40 -15.66
CA LEU A 56 -7.25 9.13 -16.86
C LEU A 56 -7.38 10.40 -17.71
N ALA A 57 -7.25 10.23 -19.04
CA ALA A 57 -7.48 11.30 -20.01
C ALA A 57 -8.97 11.49 -20.39
N GLU A 58 -9.78 10.45 -20.22
CA GLU A 58 -11.21 10.43 -20.58
C GLU A 58 -12.00 9.54 -19.62
N ASP A 59 -13.33 9.72 -19.60
CA ASP A 59 -14.25 8.91 -18.80
C ASP A 59 -14.25 7.44 -19.26
N ARG A 60 -14.17 6.51 -18.30
CA ARG A 60 -14.18 5.06 -18.54
C ARG A 60 -15.06 4.36 -17.51
N ASP A 61 -15.75 3.33 -17.96
CA ASP A 61 -16.56 2.48 -17.07
C ASP A 61 -15.67 1.42 -16.43
N PHE A 62 -15.66 1.34 -15.11
CA PHE A 62 -14.90 0.37 -14.31
C PHE A 62 -15.84 -0.62 -13.63
N THR A 63 -15.36 -1.84 -13.42
CA THR A 63 -16.07 -2.88 -12.67
C THR A 63 -15.18 -3.48 -11.58
N ILE A 64 -15.83 -3.98 -10.52
CA ILE A 64 -15.22 -4.87 -9.52
C ILE A 64 -16.12 -6.09 -9.41
N ASP A 65 -15.55 -7.25 -9.67
CA ASP A 65 -16.23 -8.54 -9.63
C ASP A 65 -15.50 -9.45 -8.65
N ALA A 66 -16.20 -10.05 -7.69
CA ALA A 66 -15.61 -11.10 -6.87
C ALA A 66 -15.41 -12.36 -7.72
N GLU A 67 -14.21 -12.90 -7.68
CA GLU A 67 -13.85 -14.15 -8.31
C GLU A 67 -14.02 -15.31 -7.31
N GLY A 68 -14.33 -16.51 -7.83
CA GLY A 68 -14.53 -17.69 -6.99
C GLY A 68 -13.26 -18.13 -6.24
N GLU A 69 -13.43 -19.04 -5.28
CA GLU A 69 -12.37 -19.53 -4.36
C GLU A 69 -11.22 -20.32 -5.03
N GLU A 70 -11.06 -20.32 -6.36
CA GLU A 70 -9.91 -20.99 -6.99
C GLU A 70 -8.65 -20.14 -6.81
N PRO A 71 -7.72 -20.57 -5.94
CA PRO A 71 -6.78 -19.63 -5.35
C PRO A 71 -5.40 -19.76 -6.03
N PRO A 72 -4.53 -18.75 -5.93
CA PRO A 72 -3.13 -19.06 -5.64
C PRO A 72 -3.07 -19.84 -4.33
N MET A 73 -2.13 -20.77 -4.16
CA MET A 73 -1.93 -21.38 -2.84
C MET A 73 -1.81 -20.26 -1.78
N GLU A 74 -2.49 -20.44 -0.64
CA GLU A 74 -2.49 -19.48 0.48
C GLU A 74 -3.36 -18.21 0.34
N LEU A 75 -4.39 -18.21 -0.52
CA LEU A 75 -5.43 -17.16 -0.54
C LEU A 75 -6.08 -16.97 0.85
N VAL A 76 -6.24 -15.71 1.25
CA VAL A 76 -6.96 -15.29 2.46
C VAL A 76 -8.20 -14.51 2.03
N GLY A 77 -9.36 -15.18 2.08
CA GLY A 77 -10.64 -14.60 1.66
C GLY A 77 -10.93 -14.82 0.18
N VAL A 78 -11.27 -13.74 -0.53
CA VAL A 78 -11.80 -13.74 -1.90
C VAL A 78 -10.88 -12.89 -2.79
N SER A 79 -10.71 -13.28 -4.05
CA SER A 79 -10.02 -12.46 -5.07
C SER A 79 -11.01 -11.60 -5.84
N TYR A 80 -10.55 -10.48 -6.38
CA TYR A 80 -11.39 -9.53 -7.10
C TYR A 80 -10.78 -9.19 -8.45
N SER A 81 -11.59 -9.29 -9.50
CA SER A 81 -11.25 -8.83 -10.83
C SER A 81 -11.65 -7.36 -10.98
N PHE A 82 -10.70 -6.54 -11.40
CA PHE A 82 -10.92 -5.12 -11.65
C PHE A 82 -10.91 -4.88 -13.17
N GLY A 83 -12.04 -4.44 -13.69
CA GLY A 83 -12.23 -4.12 -15.10
C GLY A 83 -12.26 -2.61 -15.36
N PRO A 84 -11.91 -2.17 -16.58
CA PRO A 84 -11.31 -2.93 -17.66
C PRO A 84 -9.79 -3.10 -17.43
N GLN A 85 -9.20 -4.16 -17.98
CA GLN A 85 -7.74 -4.29 -18.00
C GLN A 85 -7.10 -3.14 -18.78
N GLY A 86 -5.96 -2.65 -18.30
CA GLY A 86 -5.24 -1.54 -18.90
C GLY A 86 -4.29 -0.88 -17.91
N SER A 87 -3.60 0.17 -18.36
CA SER A 87 -2.69 0.96 -17.53
C SER A 87 -3.23 2.37 -17.23
N PHE A 88 -2.75 2.96 -16.14
CA PHE A 88 -3.01 4.34 -15.74
C PHE A 88 -1.78 5.23 -15.95
N ASP A 89 -2.00 6.54 -16.15
CA ASP A 89 -0.91 7.53 -16.22
C ASP A 89 -0.36 7.87 -14.82
N GLU A 90 -1.17 7.66 -13.78
CA GLU A 90 -0.82 7.84 -12.36
C GLU A 90 -1.22 6.58 -11.57
N LEU A 91 -0.55 6.30 -10.44
CA LEU A 91 -0.83 5.09 -9.65
C LEU A 91 -2.23 5.14 -9.02
N ALA A 92 -3.04 4.11 -9.28
CA ALA A 92 -4.30 3.86 -8.61
C ALA A 92 -4.07 3.08 -7.29
N HIS A 93 -4.99 3.23 -6.34
CA HIS A 93 -4.98 2.47 -5.09
C HIS A 93 -6.01 1.34 -5.16
N VAL A 94 -5.57 0.14 -4.83
CA VAL A 94 -6.43 -1.02 -4.60
C VAL A 94 -6.40 -1.35 -3.12
N ALA A 95 -7.55 -1.35 -2.45
CA ALA A 95 -7.71 -1.79 -1.07
C ALA A 95 -8.55 -3.07 -1.03
N LEU A 96 -8.06 -4.06 -0.29
CA LEU A 96 -8.67 -5.37 -0.11
C LEU A 96 -8.85 -5.65 1.38
N GLY A 97 -10.09 -5.71 1.80
CA GLY A 97 -10.54 -6.17 3.10
C GLY A 97 -10.34 -7.67 3.23
N TYR A 98 -9.93 -8.11 4.42
CA TYR A 98 -9.79 -9.51 4.75
C TYR A 98 -10.56 -9.81 6.04
N ASP A 99 -11.37 -10.87 6.02
CA ASP A 99 -12.08 -11.28 7.22
C ASP A 99 -11.16 -12.04 8.18
N GLY A 100 -11.05 -11.54 9.41
CA GLY A 100 -11.00 -12.43 10.55
C GLY A 100 -9.78 -13.36 10.63
N LEU A 101 -8.57 -12.82 10.46
CA LEU A 101 -7.46 -13.41 11.18
C LEU A 101 -7.60 -12.99 12.64
N ALA A 102 -8.27 -13.81 13.44
CA ALA A 102 -8.44 -13.61 14.89
C ALA A 102 -7.11 -13.54 15.67
N SER A 103 -5.97 -13.57 14.99
CA SER A 103 -4.64 -13.51 15.56
C SER A 103 -3.97 -12.18 15.21
N PRO A 104 -3.59 -11.34 16.19
CA PRO A 104 -2.88 -10.08 15.95
C PRO A 104 -1.49 -10.29 15.31
N THR A 105 -0.98 -11.51 15.27
CA THR A 105 0.30 -11.90 14.63
C THR A 105 0.18 -12.29 13.16
N ALA A 106 -1.01 -12.70 12.72
CA ALA A 106 -1.25 -13.13 11.35
C ALA A 106 -1.16 -12.02 10.27
N PRO A 107 -1.27 -10.71 10.59
CA PRO A 107 -1.15 -9.69 9.56
C PRO A 107 0.19 -9.73 8.84
N ARG A 108 1.33 -9.89 9.54
CA ARG A 108 2.69 -9.67 8.96
C ARG A 108 3.01 -10.52 7.73
N GLU A 109 2.35 -11.66 7.58
CA GLU A 109 2.54 -12.60 6.46
C GLU A 109 1.61 -12.29 5.28
N LEU A 110 0.61 -11.44 5.46
CA LEU A 110 -0.29 -11.06 4.39
C LEU A 110 0.35 -10.08 3.41
N ARG A 111 0.06 -10.29 2.13
CA ARG A 111 0.48 -9.45 1.00
C ARG A 111 -0.71 -9.26 0.06
N VAL A 112 -0.67 -8.17 -0.70
CA VAL A 112 -1.50 -8.03 -1.90
C VAL A 112 -0.76 -8.69 -3.04
N ALA A 113 -1.42 -9.63 -3.72
CA ALA A 113 -0.93 -10.23 -4.95
C ALA A 113 -1.88 -9.91 -6.11
N TYR A 114 -1.34 -9.93 -7.32
CA TYR A 114 -2.10 -9.74 -8.54
C TYR A 114 -1.81 -10.84 -9.56
N SER A 115 -2.75 -11.06 -10.47
CA SER A 115 -2.63 -12.00 -11.59
C SER A 115 -3.36 -11.47 -12.82
N ALA A 116 -2.67 -11.48 -13.97
CA ALA A 116 -3.26 -11.10 -15.25
C ALA A 116 -4.09 -12.23 -15.88
N ASP A 117 -3.82 -13.48 -15.51
CA ASP A 117 -4.37 -14.69 -16.15
C ASP A 117 -5.05 -15.65 -15.17
N ASN A 118 -5.13 -15.29 -13.89
CA ASN A 118 -5.58 -16.13 -12.78
C ASN A 118 -4.75 -17.41 -12.56
N VAL A 119 -3.54 -17.47 -13.14
CA VAL A 119 -2.65 -18.65 -13.06
C VAL A 119 -1.34 -18.27 -12.41
N THR A 120 -0.71 -17.19 -12.87
CA THR A 120 0.57 -16.71 -12.36
C THR A 120 0.32 -15.51 -11.45
N TRP A 121 0.77 -15.60 -10.21
CA TRP A 121 0.54 -14.58 -9.19
C TRP A 121 1.85 -13.90 -8.80
N SER A 122 1.81 -12.58 -8.74
CA SER A 122 2.93 -11.73 -8.35
C SER A 122 2.54 -10.90 -7.12
N CYS A 123 3.39 -10.86 -6.11
CA CYS A 123 3.17 -9.99 -4.95
C CYS A 123 3.50 -8.54 -5.29
N ILE A 124 2.72 -7.59 -4.77
CA ILE A 124 3.04 -6.17 -4.84
C ILE A 124 3.95 -5.83 -3.67
N ALA A 125 5.14 -5.32 -3.98
CA ALA A 125 6.04 -4.80 -2.97
C ALA A 125 5.37 -3.59 -2.28
N HIS A 126 5.44 -3.53 -0.95
CA HIS A 126 4.94 -2.41 -0.13
C HIS A 126 3.44 -2.17 -0.09
N ALA A 127 2.62 -3.23 -0.13
CA ALA A 127 1.25 -3.08 0.33
C ALA A 127 1.24 -2.56 1.78
N GLN A 128 0.61 -1.42 2.05
CA GLN A 128 0.39 -1.00 3.43
C GLN A 128 -0.92 -1.57 3.96
N ARG A 129 -1.17 -1.33 5.24
CA ARG A 129 -2.12 -2.10 6.02
C ARG A 129 -2.83 -1.22 7.04
N ASP A 130 -4.09 -1.53 7.27
CA ASP A 130 -4.82 -1.23 8.49
C ASP A 130 -5.38 -2.51 9.13
N ASP A 131 -6.16 -2.38 10.20
CA ASP A 131 -6.67 -3.50 10.98
C ASP A 131 -7.58 -4.45 10.18
N GLU A 132 -8.20 -3.98 9.10
CA GLU A 132 -9.22 -4.74 8.35
C GLU A 132 -8.91 -4.87 6.85
N SER A 133 -7.93 -4.13 6.33
CA SER A 133 -7.61 -4.03 4.91
C SER A 133 -6.12 -3.95 4.63
N LEU A 134 -5.73 -4.47 3.46
CA LEU A 134 -4.44 -4.20 2.82
C LEU A 134 -4.67 -3.27 1.64
N TRP A 135 -3.75 -2.35 1.39
CA TRP A 135 -3.81 -1.51 0.22
C TRP A 135 -2.49 -1.48 -0.54
N ALA A 136 -2.59 -1.42 -1.85
CA ALA A 136 -1.47 -1.42 -2.77
C ALA A 136 -1.66 -0.36 -3.84
N MET A 137 -0.55 0.18 -4.33
CA MET A 137 -0.54 1.07 -5.49
C MET A 137 -0.27 0.26 -6.76
N THR A 138 -0.99 0.56 -7.83
CA THR A 138 -0.84 -0.12 -9.12
C THR A 138 -1.03 0.84 -10.28
N ASN A 139 -0.27 0.64 -11.35
CA ASN A 139 -0.50 1.31 -12.62
C ASN A 139 -1.31 0.46 -13.61
N HIS A 140 -1.86 -0.68 -13.18
CA HIS A 140 -2.66 -1.56 -14.03
C HIS A 140 -3.79 -2.23 -13.27
N LEU A 141 -4.84 -2.63 -13.99
CA LEU A 141 -5.94 -3.44 -13.47
C LEU A 141 -5.86 -4.89 -13.95
N SER A 142 -6.14 -5.81 -13.04
CA SER A 142 -6.12 -7.26 -13.23
C SER A 142 -6.94 -7.92 -12.10
N ILE A 143 -6.63 -9.16 -11.74
CA ILE A 143 -7.19 -9.83 -10.58
C ILE A 143 -6.27 -9.57 -9.39
N PHE A 144 -6.82 -9.14 -8.25
CA PHE A 144 -6.07 -8.93 -7.03
C PHE A 144 -6.61 -9.78 -5.89
N ALA A 145 -5.75 -10.16 -4.97
CA ALA A 145 -6.09 -10.99 -3.82
C ALA A 145 -5.22 -10.66 -2.62
N VAL A 146 -5.72 -10.99 -1.43
CA VAL A 146 -4.89 -11.08 -0.23
C VAL A 146 -4.35 -12.50 -0.14
N VAL A 147 -3.03 -12.64 -0.11
CA VAL A 147 -2.36 -13.93 0.04
C VAL A 147 -1.51 -13.93 1.29
N LYS A 148 -1.35 -15.09 1.89
CA LYS A 148 -0.31 -15.32 2.88
C LYS A 148 0.98 -15.71 2.16
N LEU A 149 2.07 -15.00 2.39
CA LEU A 149 3.38 -15.33 1.82
C LEU A 149 4.23 -16.03 2.88
N THR A 150 4.37 -17.34 2.73
CA THR A 150 5.41 -18.12 3.42
C THR A 150 6.61 -18.34 2.49
N CYS A 151 7.77 -18.63 3.05
CA CYS A 151 8.96 -18.93 2.27
C CYS A 151 9.67 -20.16 2.83
N GLU A 152 10.26 -20.97 1.95
CA GLU A 152 11.16 -22.07 2.31
C GLU A 152 12.62 -21.70 2.05
N SER A 153 12.85 -20.72 1.17
CA SER A 153 14.15 -20.26 0.72
C SER A 153 14.16 -18.76 0.44
N HIS A 154 15.36 -18.15 0.41
CA HIS A 154 15.49 -16.73 0.07
C HIS A 154 15.03 -16.38 -1.35
N ALA A 155 14.85 -17.35 -2.24
CA ALA A 155 14.37 -17.12 -3.61
C ALA A 155 12.85 -16.88 -3.65
N ASP A 156 12.12 -17.31 -2.63
CA ASP A 156 10.66 -17.17 -2.55
C ASP A 156 10.24 -15.75 -2.14
N CYS A 157 11.21 -14.95 -1.70
CA CYS A 157 10.97 -13.60 -1.22
C CYS A 157 11.30 -12.56 -2.29
N PRO A 158 10.45 -11.54 -2.49
CA PRO A 158 10.75 -10.44 -3.38
C PRO A 158 11.98 -9.69 -2.87
N ALA A 159 12.94 -9.38 -3.74
CA ALA A 159 14.09 -8.57 -3.33
C ALA A 159 13.63 -7.18 -2.82
N PRO A 160 14.25 -6.62 -1.75
CA PRO A 160 15.45 -7.10 -1.04
C PRO A 160 15.17 -8.10 0.10
N GLU A 161 13.95 -8.59 0.25
CA GLU A 161 13.58 -9.49 1.34
C GLU A 161 14.33 -10.84 1.24
N ARG A 162 14.47 -11.47 2.40
CA ARG A 162 15.05 -12.80 2.58
C ARG A 162 14.12 -13.62 3.44
N CYS A 163 14.11 -14.92 3.17
CA CYS A 163 13.42 -15.86 4.02
C CYS A 163 14.13 -16.02 5.38
N VAL A 164 13.45 -15.65 6.47
CA VAL A 164 13.90 -15.79 7.85
C VAL A 164 12.75 -16.36 8.67
N ASP A 165 12.96 -17.54 9.27
CA ASP A 165 11.93 -18.27 10.04
C ASP A 165 10.59 -18.40 9.28
N ASP A 166 10.67 -18.93 8.05
CA ASP A 166 9.54 -19.18 7.13
C ASP A 166 8.76 -17.91 6.71
N ARG A 167 9.35 -16.72 6.92
CA ARG A 167 8.76 -15.41 6.59
C ARG A 167 9.70 -14.56 5.75
N CYS A 168 9.14 -13.83 4.79
CA CYS A 168 9.91 -12.85 4.03
C CYS A 168 10.04 -11.52 4.79
N GLY A 169 11.28 -11.06 4.97
CA GLY A 169 11.57 -9.75 5.54
C GLY A 169 12.97 -9.25 5.18
N ILE A 170 13.22 -7.96 5.40
CA ILE A 170 14.52 -7.34 5.07
C ILE A 170 15.50 -7.69 6.19
N PRO A 171 16.59 -8.41 5.93
CA PRO A 171 17.56 -8.74 6.98
C PRO A 171 18.26 -7.47 7.46
N CYS A 172 18.48 -7.37 8.77
CA CYS A 172 19.16 -6.24 9.39
C CYS A 172 20.13 -6.71 10.48
N ARG A 173 21.13 -5.87 10.77
CA ARG A 173 22.03 -6.03 11.92
C ARG A 173 21.67 -5.06 13.03
N ASP A 174 21.22 -3.86 12.68
CA ASP A 174 20.69 -2.85 13.58
C ASP A 174 19.67 -1.95 12.86
N ASP A 175 18.99 -1.07 13.61
CA ASP A 175 17.91 -0.19 13.11
C ASP A 175 18.30 0.68 11.91
N ARG A 176 19.60 0.88 11.63
CA ARG A 176 20.04 1.67 10.47
C ARG A 176 19.94 0.92 9.15
N ASP A 177 19.87 -0.41 9.18
CA ASP A 177 19.71 -1.23 7.98
C ASP A 177 18.24 -1.25 7.50
N CYS A 178 17.31 -0.75 8.31
CA CYS A 178 15.89 -0.81 8.05
C CYS A 178 15.36 0.45 7.36
N PRO A 179 14.53 0.32 6.31
CA PRO A 179 13.95 1.47 5.64
C PRO A 179 12.82 2.11 6.47
N GLY A 180 12.77 3.44 6.48
CA GLY A 180 11.66 4.20 7.07
C GLY A 180 11.50 4.00 8.59
N PRO A 181 10.26 3.92 9.11
CA PRO A 181 9.98 3.76 10.55
C PRO A 181 10.11 2.30 11.05
N MET A 182 10.84 1.46 10.32
CA MET A 182 11.08 0.07 10.73
C MET A 182 12.29 0.00 11.67
N ALA A 183 12.26 -0.93 12.62
CA ALA A 183 13.36 -1.25 13.52
C ALA A 183 13.85 -2.68 13.28
N CYS A 184 15.08 -2.97 13.68
CA CYS A 184 15.65 -4.29 13.54
C CYS A 184 15.23 -5.19 14.70
N ASP A 185 14.30 -6.10 14.43
CA ASP A 185 13.74 -7.05 15.41
C ASP A 185 14.18 -8.47 15.05
N ASP A 186 14.96 -9.12 15.93
CA ASP A 186 15.52 -10.46 15.73
C ASP A 186 16.23 -10.66 14.36
N GLY A 187 16.90 -9.61 13.86
CA GLY A 187 17.66 -9.64 12.61
C GLY A 187 16.84 -9.44 11.34
N VAL A 188 15.57 -9.04 11.47
CA VAL A 188 14.68 -8.68 10.36
C VAL A 188 14.04 -7.32 10.64
N CYS A 189 13.94 -6.48 9.61
CA CYS A 189 13.22 -5.22 9.73
C CYS A 189 11.74 -5.47 9.93
N ALA A 190 11.25 -5.03 11.08
CA ALA A 190 9.85 -5.06 11.44
C ALA A 190 9.36 -3.64 11.69
N TRP A 191 8.07 -3.41 11.48
CA TRP A 191 7.43 -2.18 11.94
C TRP A 191 7.45 -2.18 13.47
N ASP A 192 8.08 -1.14 14.02
CA ASP A 192 8.13 -0.91 15.45
C ASP A 192 6.75 -0.43 15.89
N SER A 193 5.93 -1.37 16.37
CA SER A 193 4.59 -1.09 16.86
C SER A 193 4.68 -0.64 18.30
N CYS A 194 4.08 0.52 18.59
CA CYS A 194 3.89 1.00 19.95
C CYS A 194 2.44 0.74 20.40
N GLU A 195 2.23 0.50 21.69
CA GLU A 195 0.90 0.32 22.26
C GLU A 195 0.65 1.42 23.29
N ASN A 196 -0.52 2.06 23.23
CA ASN A 196 -0.95 3.09 24.20
C ASN A 196 0.01 4.28 24.34
N GLY A 197 0.72 4.64 23.26
CA GLY A 197 1.69 5.73 23.27
C GLY A 197 3.03 5.38 23.96
N GLU A 198 3.22 4.14 24.39
CA GLU A 198 4.45 3.61 24.98
C GLU A 198 5.09 2.60 24.00
N GLY A 199 6.42 2.44 24.06
CA GLY A 199 7.15 1.45 23.25
C GLY A 199 8.08 2.02 22.19
N CYS A 200 8.02 3.32 21.89
CA CYS A 200 9.01 3.99 21.04
C CYS A 200 10.26 4.47 21.80
N ASP A 201 10.24 4.33 23.12
CA ASP A 201 11.22 4.89 24.06
C ASP A 201 12.41 3.96 24.31
N ASP A 202 13.06 3.48 23.25
CA ASP A 202 14.45 3.03 23.42
C ASP A 202 15.35 4.27 23.54
N LEU A 203 16.08 4.31 24.65
CA LEU A 203 16.57 5.46 25.42
C LEU A 203 17.46 6.51 24.72
N GLU A 204 17.58 6.49 23.40
CA GLU A 204 18.42 7.41 22.63
C GLU A 204 17.72 8.02 21.39
N THR A 205 16.47 7.67 21.09
CA THR A 205 15.75 8.20 19.92
C THR A 205 14.43 8.87 20.34
N ASP A 206 14.25 10.15 19.99
CA ASP A 206 13.00 10.92 20.18
C ASP A 206 11.86 10.43 19.26
N ARG A 207 11.59 9.12 19.20
CA ARG A 207 10.49 8.54 18.42
C ARG A 207 9.16 8.78 19.15
N GLN A 208 8.13 9.18 18.42
CA GLN A 208 6.76 9.30 18.91
C GLN A 208 5.89 8.20 18.33
N CYS A 209 4.89 7.78 19.10
CA CYS A 209 3.90 6.80 18.65
C CYS A 209 2.76 7.50 17.91
N THR A 210 2.37 7.03 16.71
CA THR A 210 1.22 7.60 15.98
C THR A 210 -0.11 7.36 16.69
N ALA A 211 -0.21 6.28 17.47
CA ALA A 211 -1.23 6.19 18.50
C ALA A 211 -0.85 7.21 19.58
N GLY A 212 -1.51 8.37 19.59
CA GLY A 212 -1.41 9.32 20.70
C GLY A 212 -1.85 8.67 22.02
N GLN A 213 -2.22 9.44 23.04
CA GLN A 213 -2.74 8.88 24.31
C GLN A 213 -4.09 8.13 24.18
N GLY A 214 -4.47 7.67 23.00
CA GLY A 214 -5.62 6.82 22.73
C GLY A 214 -5.26 5.33 22.79
N GLU A 215 -6.25 4.52 23.14
CA GLU A 215 -6.16 3.06 23.19
C GLU A 215 -6.04 2.50 21.75
N GLY A 216 -4.91 1.87 21.41
CA GLY A 216 -4.70 1.21 20.11
C GLY A 216 -3.23 1.02 19.73
N PRO A 217 -2.94 0.18 18.70
CA PRO A 217 -1.62 0.04 18.12
C PRO A 217 -1.26 1.31 17.33
N GLY A 218 -0.03 1.80 17.51
CA GLY A 218 0.57 2.87 16.73
C GLY A 218 1.88 2.42 16.08
N ILE A 219 2.46 3.32 15.30
CA ILE A 219 3.76 3.15 14.66
C ILE A 219 4.70 4.19 15.25
N CYS A 220 5.93 3.80 15.56
CA CYS A 220 6.96 4.74 15.99
C CYS A 220 7.49 5.55 14.79
N TYR A 221 7.37 6.87 14.86
CA TYR A 221 7.87 7.80 13.85
C TYR A 221 8.76 8.86 14.50
N PHE A 222 9.62 9.51 13.72
CA PHE A 222 10.37 10.67 14.19
C PHE A 222 9.50 11.91 13.96
N PRO A 223 8.97 12.55 15.01
CA PRO A 223 8.20 13.78 14.85
C PRO A 223 9.12 14.85 14.28
N CYS A 224 8.67 15.54 13.24
CA CYS A 224 9.34 16.75 12.82
C CYS A 224 8.69 17.98 13.48
N SER A 225 9.47 18.66 14.33
CA SER A 225 9.13 19.99 14.85
C SER A 225 9.72 21.15 14.04
N ALA A 226 10.52 20.87 13.03
CA ALA A 226 11.15 21.86 12.14
C ALA A 226 10.23 22.21 10.94
N PRO A 227 10.47 23.35 10.27
CA PRO A 227 9.79 23.69 9.00
C PRO A 227 9.96 22.60 7.94
N GLU A 228 9.00 22.51 7.01
CA GLU A 228 9.06 21.63 5.84
C GLU A 228 10.40 21.79 5.10
N GLY A 229 11.03 20.66 4.76
CA GLY A 229 12.34 20.60 4.09
C GLY A 229 13.56 20.80 4.99
N GLU A 230 13.40 21.12 6.28
CA GLU A 230 14.51 21.11 7.22
C GLU A 230 14.86 19.68 7.68
N ALA A 231 16.13 19.47 8.02
CA ALA A 231 16.61 18.18 8.49
C ALA A 231 15.94 17.80 9.82
N CYS A 232 15.61 16.52 9.97
CA CYS A 232 15.05 15.94 11.18
C CYS A 232 15.67 14.57 11.46
N GLY A 233 15.46 14.04 12.67
CA GLY A 233 16.10 12.79 13.10
C GLY A 233 17.57 12.99 13.54
N ASP A 234 18.33 11.90 13.56
CA ASP A 234 19.74 11.93 13.96
C ASP A 234 20.61 12.61 12.90
N ASN A 235 21.59 13.42 13.31
CA ASN A 235 22.39 14.29 12.41
C ASN A 235 23.17 13.52 11.33
N ASP A 236 23.32 12.21 11.51
CA ASP A 236 24.00 11.31 10.57
C ASP A 236 23.04 10.73 9.50
N ARG A 237 21.75 11.04 9.56
CA ARG A 237 20.73 10.50 8.66
C ARG A 237 20.10 11.59 7.77
N GLN A 238 19.95 11.30 6.48
CA GLN A 238 19.36 12.21 5.48
C GLN A 238 17.83 12.18 5.55
N PHE A 239 17.24 12.72 6.62
CA PHE A 239 15.80 12.88 6.71
C PHE A 239 15.42 14.36 6.72
N ALA A 240 14.27 14.68 6.14
CA ALA A 240 13.72 16.02 6.13
C ALA A 240 12.21 15.99 6.39
N CYS A 241 11.73 17.10 6.90
CA CYS A 241 10.36 17.28 7.33
C CYS A 241 9.41 17.38 6.15
N THR A 242 8.37 16.57 6.14
CA THR A 242 7.26 16.69 5.20
C THR A 242 6.28 17.76 5.67
N SER A 243 5.42 18.24 4.76
CA SER A 243 4.31 19.13 5.10
C SER A 243 3.30 18.53 6.09
N GLY A 244 3.34 17.20 6.28
CA GLY A 244 2.56 16.45 7.27
C GLY A 244 3.12 16.48 8.70
N GLY A 245 4.35 17.01 8.89
CA GLY A 245 5.03 17.01 10.20
C GLY A 245 5.80 15.73 10.50
N ASP A 246 5.98 14.87 9.50
CA ASP A 246 6.73 13.62 9.62
C ASP A 246 8.15 13.77 9.09
N CYS A 247 9.07 13.01 9.65
CA CYS A 247 10.45 12.94 9.19
C CYS A 247 10.62 11.78 8.19
N SER A 248 10.77 12.08 6.90
CA SER A 248 10.96 11.06 5.84
C SER A 248 12.40 11.05 5.35
N LEU A 249 12.86 9.93 4.80
CA LEU A 249 14.19 9.79 4.18
C LEU A 249 14.20 10.59 2.88
N VAL A 250 15.18 11.48 2.70
CA VAL A 250 15.20 12.43 1.60
C VAL A 250 16.60 12.56 1.06
N GLU A 251 16.85 11.96 -0.08
CA GLU A 251 17.99 12.32 -0.91
C GLU A 251 17.53 13.48 -1.81
N PRO A 252 17.98 14.73 -1.58
CA PRO A 252 17.69 15.81 -2.50
C PRO A 252 18.35 15.52 -3.84
N CYS A 253 17.67 15.85 -4.93
CA CYS A 253 18.31 15.79 -6.24
C CYS A 253 19.54 16.70 -6.24
N SER A 254 20.60 16.23 -6.89
CA SER A 254 21.71 17.06 -7.25
C SER A 254 21.25 18.24 -8.12
N ASP A 255 22.03 19.32 -8.16
CA ASP A 255 21.73 20.49 -9.00
C ASP A 255 21.59 20.14 -10.50
N ASP A 256 22.11 19.00 -10.93
CA ASP A 256 22.00 18.44 -12.28
C ASP A 256 20.79 17.50 -12.48
N GLY A 257 19.93 17.33 -11.48
CA GLY A 257 18.69 16.56 -11.55
C GLY A 257 18.87 15.04 -11.41
N TYR A 258 19.95 14.61 -10.77
CA TYR A 258 20.28 13.19 -10.54
C TYR A 258 20.32 12.87 -9.05
N CYS A 259 20.20 11.59 -8.72
CA CYS A 259 20.41 11.10 -7.38
C CYS A 259 21.91 10.87 -7.18
N ASN A 260 22.47 11.50 -6.15
CA ASN A 260 23.93 11.59 -5.97
C ASN A 260 24.60 10.26 -5.60
N ASP A 261 23.83 9.23 -5.21
CA ASP A 261 24.36 7.88 -5.04
C ASP A 261 24.00 6.97 -6.23
N ILE A 262 25.04 6.30 -6.74
CA ILE A 262 25.06 5.42 -7.90
C ILE A 262 24.41 4.06 -7.53
N GLU A 263 23.24 4.09 -6.91
CA GLU A 263 22.34 2.94 -6.93
C GLU A 263 21.46 3.12 -8.17
N ALA A 264 21.75 2.31 -9.19
CA ALA A 264 21.03 2.35 -10.46
C ALA A 264 19.51 2.28 -10.22
N GLY A 265 18.76 3.20 -10.83
CA GLY A 265 17.31 3.12 -10.88
C GLY A 265 16.54 4.12 -10.03
N LYS A 266 17.15 5.19 -9.46
CA LYS A 266 16.43 6.33 -8.87
C LYS A 266 16.19 7.46 -9.90
N ILE A 267 14.99 8.04 -9.96
CA ILE A 267 14.67 9.25 -10.75
C ILE A 267 14.37 10.43 -9.84
N CYS A 268 14.71 11.63 -10.33
CA CYS A 268 14.35 12.88 -9.70
C CYS A 268 12.92 13.27 -10.09
N TYR A 269 12.00 13.36 -9.13
CA TYR A 269 10.64 13.88 -9.30
C TYR A 269 10.42 15.01 -8.30
N GLU A 270 10.07 16.21 -8.79
CA GLU A 270 9.85 17.42 -7.98
C GLU A 270 11.00 17.81 -7.02
N GLY A 271 12.25 17.47 -7.35
CA GLY A 271 13.41 17.74 -6.49
C GLY A 271 13.79 16.60 -5.55
N TRP A 272 13.12 15.45 -5.67
CA TRP A 272 13.28 14.28 -4.81
C TRP A 272 13.69 13.02 -5.58
N CYS A 273 14.56 12.21 -4.98
CA CYS A 273 14.95 10.92 -5.53
C CYS A 273 13.98 9.81 -5.13
N ILE A 274 13.30 9.23 -6.12
CA ILE A 274 12.40 8.07 -5.96
C ILE A 274 12.93 6.90 -6.79
N VAL A 275 12.71 5.65 -6.38
CA VAL A 275 13.12 4.49 -7.19
C VAL A 275 11.94 4.06 -8.10
N PRO A 276 11.94 4.32 -9.42
CA PRO A 276 10.85 3.94 -10.32
C PRO A 276 10.64 2.43 -10.50
N GLU A 277 11.62 1.59 -10.19
CA GLU A 277 11.63 0.17 -10.61
C GLU A 277 11.31 -0.84 -9.49
N TRP A 278 10.51 -0.46 -8.49
CA TRP A 278 9.96 -1.43 -7.51
C TRP A 278 8.62 -2.03 -7.98
N GLY A 279 8.32 -1.91 -9.27
CA GLY A 279 7.41 -2.80 -10.01
C GLY A 279 8.26 -3.65 -10.95
N CYS A 280 8.13 -4.97 -10.85
CA CYS A 280 8.88 -5.94 -11.66
C CYS A 280 8.81 -5.59 -13.17
N ASP A 281 9.96 -5.36 -13.80
CA ASP A 281 10.04 -5.41 -15.27
C ASP A 281 9.89 -6.87 -15.71
N CYS A 282 8.74 -7.19 -16.30
CA CYS A 282 8.39 -8.52 -16.79
C CYS A 282 9.04 -8.84 -18.17
N GLY A 283 10.10 -8.13 -18.56
CA GLY A 283 10.77 -8.27 -19.86
C GLY A 283 11.99 -9.21 -19.91
N GLU A 284 12.60 -9.59 -18.78
CA GLU A 284 13.81 -10.43 -18.76
C GLU A 284 13.53 -11.87 -18.33
N ALA A 285 14.11 -12.83 -19.07
CA ALA A 285 13.88 -14.26 -18.93
C ALA A 285 14.44 -14.91 -17.64
N ASP A 286 15.06 -14.11 -16.76
CA ASP A 286 15.72 -14.58 -15.52
C ASP A 286 15.19 -13.85 -14.25
N CYS A 287 13.96 -13.31 -14.29
CA CYS A 287 13.32 -12.76 -13.09
C CYS A 287 12.73 -13.90 -12.24
N PRO A 288 13.11 -14.07 -10.94
CA PRO A 288 12.80 -15.26 -10.14
C PRO A 288 11.33 -15.40 -9.68
N CYS A 289 10.39 -14.66 -10.28
CA CYS A 289 8.96 -14.79 -9.98
C CYS A 289 8.20 -15.72 -10.94
N THR A 290 8.88 -16.41 -11.86
CA THR A 290 8.29 -17.51 -12.63
C THR A 290 9.24 -18.71 -12.71
N GLY A 291 9.08 -19.66 -11.80
CA GLY A 291 9.69 -21.00 -11.86
C GLY A 291 11.00 -21.18 -11.13
#